data_AF-A0A3E2NXV5-F1
#
_entry.id   AF-A0A3E2NXV5-F1
#
_cell.length_a   1.000
_cell.length_b   1.000
_cell.length_c   1.000
_cell.angle_alpha   90.00
_cell.angle_beta   90.00
_cell.angle_gamma   90.00
#
_symmetry.space_group_name_H-M   'P 1'
#
loop_
_entity.id
_entity.type
_entity.pdbx_description
1 polymer ?
#
loop_
_entity_poly.entity_id
_entity_poly.type
_entity_poly.pdbx_seq_one_letter_code
_entity_poly.pdbx_strand_id
1 'polypeptide(L)'
;MKYFYTVKQCAERIDEYFRYIQGQYHIEKPETTTDNKKAQPAEIIVWDRKPEPALLTGLALYMGFTSKEEFEKYEVKGRYKKLLRRARLRVELEYEKRVLQQAPTGAIFVLKTLGWTDKSALKQSQATKKLRIEIVDAGPAIAPSEKDVAM
;
A
#
# COMPACT_ATOMS: atom_id res chain seq x y z
N MET A 1 11.55 -7.94 -23.31
CA MET A 1 10.36 -8.75 -22.93
C MET A 1 9.28 -8.57 -24.00
N LYS A 2 8.86 -9.66 -24.66
CA LYS A 2 7.80 -9.64 -25.68
C LYS A 2 6.47 -9.41 -24.98
N TYR A 3 6.00 -8.17 -25.03
CA TYR A 3 4.72 -7.76 -24.48
C TYR A 3 3.58 -8.60 -25.07
N PHE A 4 2.73 -9.09 -24.16
CA PHE A 4 1.44 -9.75 -24.37
C PHE A 4 0.80 -9.51 -25.73
N TYR A 5 0.47 -10.62 -26.43
CA TYR A 5 0.06 -10.58 -27.84
C TYR A 5 -1.36 -10.03 -28.03
N THR A 6 -2.22 -10.01 -27.01
CA THR A 6 -3.61 -9.49 -27.12
C THR A 6 -4.16 -8.98 -25.79
N VAL A 7 -5.10 -8.02 -25.84
CA VAL A 7 -5.85 -7.48 -24.69
C VAL A 7 -6.45 -8.60 -23.83
N LYS A 8 -6.98 -9.65 -24.47
CA LYS A 8 -7.59 -10.81 -23.82
C LYS A 8 -6.59 -11.57 -22.95
N GLN A 9 -5.40 -11.85 -23.48
CA GLN A 9 -4.35 -12.55 -22.74
C GLN A 9 -3.86 -11.76 -21.53
N CYS A 10 -3.76 -10.43 -21.64
CA CYS A 10 -3.45 -9.58 -20.48
C CYS A 10 -4.52 -9.71 -19.40
N ALA A 11 -5.80 -9.64 -19.76
CA ALA A 11 -6.90 -9.76 -18.82
C ALA A 11 -6.91 -11.14 -18.15
N GLU A 12 -6.76 -12.21 -18.93
CA GLU A 12 -6.70 -13.59 -18.43
C GLU A 12 -5.57 -13.77 -17.42
N ARG A 13 -4.38 -13.24 -17.71
CA ARG A 13 -3.23 -13.35 -16.80
C ARG A 13 -3.43 -12.54 -15.51
N ILE A 14 -4.07 -11.38 -15.58
CA ILE A 14 -4.47 -10.63 -14.39
C ILE A 14 -5.45 -11.46 -13.55
N ASP A 15 -6.47 -12.05 -14.18
CA ASP A 15 -7.46 -12.88 -13.49
C ASP A 15 -6.84 -14.18 -12.95
N GLU A 16 -5.83 -14.73 -13.62
CA GLU A 16 -5.05 -15.88 -13.16
C GLU A 16 -4.25 -15.54 -11.89
N TYR A 17 -3.62 -14.36 -11.83
CA TYR A 17 -2.96 -13.89 -10.61
C TYR A 17 -3.92 -13.82 -9.42
N PHE A 18 -5.10 -13.23 -9.60
CA PHE A 18 -6.07 -13.12 -8.50
C PHE A 18 -6.62 -14.48 -8.06
N ARG A 19 -6.70 -15.47 -8.95
CA ARG A 19 -7.02 -16.86 -8.58
C ARG A 19 -5.86 -17.54 -7.87
N TYR A 20 -4.64 -17.32 -8.34
CA TYR A 20 -3.42 -17.88 -7.76
C TYR A 20 -3.24 -17.51 -6.29
N ILE A 21 -3.52 -16.25 -5.93
CA ILE A 21 -3.39 -15.76 -4.55
C ILE A 21 -4.51 -16.26 -3.62
N GLN A 22 -5.61 -16.81 -4.13
CA GLN A 22 -6.66 -17.40 -3.29
C GLN A 22 -6.22 -18.71 -2.63
N GLY A 23 -5.07 -19.26 -3.02
CA GLY A 23 -4.56 -20.52 -2.50
C GLY A 23 -5.19 -21.74 -3.15
N GLN A 24 -4.73 -22.91 -2.75
CA GLN A 24 -5.22 -24.21 -3.19
C GLN A 24 -5.43 -25.08 -1.96
N TYR A 25 -6.54 -25.80 -1.94
CA TYR A 25 -6.90 -26.73 -0.88
C TYR A 25 -7.46 -28.02 -1.48
N HIS A 26 -7.28 -29.11 -0.75
CA HIS A 26 -7.91 -30.39 -1.02
C HIS A 26 -8.66 -30.87 0.23
N ILE A 27 -9.68 -31.68 -0.01
CA ILE A 27 -10.52 -32.23 1.05
C ILE A 27 -10.08 -33.67 1.29
N GLU A 28 -9.57 -33.94 2.48
CA GLU A 28 -9.24 -35.29 2.91
C GLU A 28 -10.42 -35.88 3.70
N LYS A 29 -10.78 -37.12 3.39
CA LYS A 29 -11.71 -37.91 4.19
C LYS A 29 -10.88 -38.76 5.14
N PRO A 30 -11.03 -38.61 6.48
CA PRO A 30 -10.27 -39.43 7.41
C PRO A 30 -10.64 -40.90 7.20
N GLU A 31 -9.62 -41.73 7.00
CA GLU A 31 -9.79 -43.18 6.89
C GLU A 31 -10.39 -43.69 8.20
N THR A 32 -11.49 -44.43 8.11
CA THR A 32 -12.23 -44.92 9.28
C THR A 32 -11.41 -46.04 9.90
N THR A 33 -10.58 -45.73 10.90
CA THR A 33 -9.98 -46.79 11.72
C THR A 33 -11.09 -47.41 12.56
N THR A 34 -11.42 -48.65 12.22
CA THR A 34 -12.28 -49.56 12.99
C THR A 34 -11.82 -49.61 14.44
N ASP A 35 -12.50 -48.86 15.31
CA ASP A 35 -12.92 -49.25 16.67
C ASP A 35 -13.31 -48.00 17.47
N ASN A 36 -14.40 -47.33 17.07
CA ASN A 36 -15.43 -46.86 17.99
C ASN A 36 -16.56 -46.14 17.22
N LYS A 37 -17.78 -46.66 17.40
CA LYS A 37 -19.01 -46.09 16.86
C LYS A 37 -19.27 -44.71 17.48
N LYS A 38 -19.58 -43.71 16.63
CA LYS A 38 -20.14 -42.37 16.88
C LYS A 38 -19.20 -41.16 16.76
N ALA A 39 -18.53 -41.02 15.61
CA ALA A 39 -18.18 -39.69 15.11
C ALA A 39 -18.49 -39.63 13.62
N GLN A 40 -19.25 -38.62 13.18
CA GLN A 40 -19.39 -38.33 11.75
C GLN A 40 -18.00 -37.90 11.25
N PRO A 41 -17.47 -38.47 10.16
CA PRO A 41 -16.18 -38.05 9.65
C PRO A 41 -16.32 -36.62 9.13
N ALA A 42 -15.83 -35.64 9.91
CA ALA A 42 -15.75 -34.28 9.46
C ALA A 42 -14.69 -34.21 8.35
N GLU A 43 -15.10 -33.79 7.16
CA GLU A 43 -14.20 -33.53 6.04
C GLU A 43 -13.16 -32.48 6.47
N ILE A 44 -11.87 -32.80 6.39
CA ILE A 44 -10.79 -31.89 6.81
C ILE A 44 -10.28 -31.15 5.56
N ILE A 45 -10.31 -29.82 5.60
CA ILE A 45 -9.74 -28.97 4.56
C ILE A 45 -8.23 -28.85 4.82
N VAL A 46 -7.41 -29.42 3.95
CA VAL A 46 -5.95 -29.30 3.99
C VAL A 46 -5.50 -28.32 2.91
N TRP A 47 -4.73 -27.31 3.31
CA TRP A 47 -4.23 -26.26 2.41
C TRP A 47 -2.88 -26.66 1.81
N ASP A 48 -2.86 -26.98 0.52
CA ASP A 48 -1.63 -27.15 -0.26
C ASP A 48 -0.87 -25.83 -0.38
N ARG A 49 -1.63 -24.73 -0.56
CA ARG A 49 -1.10 -23.38 -0.58
C ARG A 49 -2.03 -22.44 0.17
N LYS A 50 -1.45 -21.76 1.15
CA LYS A 50 -2.14 -20.71 1.90
C LYS A 50 -2.51 -19.53 1.00
N PRO A 51 -3.69 -18.92 1.19
CA PRO A 51 -4.05 -17.70 0.50
C PRO A 51 -3.08 -16.57 0.85
N GLU A 52 -2.71 -15.80 -0.17
CA GLU A 52 -1.80 -14.67 -0.07
C GLU A 52 -2.53 -13.33 -0.27
N PRO A 53 -2.04 -12.24 0.35
CA PRO A 53 -2.59 -10.92 0.10
C PRO A 53 -2.33 -10.45 -1.33
N ALA A 54 -3.31 -9.77 -1.93
CA ALA A 54 -3.12 -9.10 -3.20
C ALA A 54 -2.09 -7.97 -3.06
N LEU A 55 -0.91 -8.12 -3.68
CA LEU A 55 0.16 -7.13 -3.69
C LEU A 55 0.31 -6.50 -5.08
N LEU A 56 0.58 -5.20 -5.15
CA LEU A 56 0.87 -4.54 -6.45
C LEU A 56 2.18 -5.07 -7.06
N THR A 57 3.21 -5.24 -6.23
CA THR A 57 4.49 -5.82 -6.63
C THR A 57 4.35 -7.28 -7.02
N GLY A 58 3.51 -8.06 -6.32
CA GLY A 58 3.18 -9.44 -6.69
C GLY A 58 2.54 -9.51 -8.08
N LEU A 59 1.59 -8.63 -8.37
CA LEU A 59 0.98 -8.53 -9.71
C LEU A 59 2.03 -8.15 -10.77
N ALA A 60 2.90 -7.19 -10.49
CA ALA A 60 3.95 -6.77 -11.41
C ALA A 60 4.92 -7.94 -11.72
N LEU A 61 5.37 -8.66 -10.69
CA LEU A 61 6.23 -9.84 -10.83
C LEU A 61 5.54 -10.97 -11.61
N TYR A 62 4.25 -11.23 -11.34
CA TYR A 62 3.48 -12.26 -12.04
C TYR A 62 3.32 -11.97 -13.54
N MET A 63 3.17 -10.70 -13.88
CA MET A 63 3.18 -10.23 -15.27
C MET A 63 4.58 -10.19 -15.88
N GLY A 64 5.64 -10.43 -15.10
CA GLY A 64 7.02 -10.48 -15.57
C GLY A 64 7.73 -9.14 -15.63
N PHE A 65 7.21 -8.09 -14.98
CA PHE A 65 7.95 -6.83 -14.84
C PHE A 65 9.14 -7.02 -13.90
N THR A 66 10.22 -6.30 -14.19
CA THR A 66 11.45 -6.39 -13.38
C THR A 66 11.47 -5.39 -12.22
N SER A 67 10.74 -4.29 -12.36
CA SER A 67 10.68 -3.21 -11.37
C SER A 67 9.30 -2.59 -11.28
N LYS A 68 8.99 -2.01 -10.11
CA LYS A 68 7.77 -1.22 -9.90
C LYS A 68 7.70 -0.02 -10.85
N GLU A 69 8.83 0.62 -11.11
CA GLU A 69 8.90 1.76 -12.04
C GLU A 69 8.53 1.37 -13.46
N GLU A 70 8.97 0.20 -13.93
CA GLU A 70 8.64 -0.31 -15.27
C GLU A 70 7.12 -0.54 -15.39
N PHE A 71 6.52 -1.13 -14.37
CA PHE A 71 5.07 -1.32 -14.29
C PHE A 71 4.32 0.03 -14.33
N GLU A 72 4.74 1.02 -13.54
CA GLU A 72 4.10 2.35 -13.50
C GLU A 72 4.26 3.11 -14.82
N LYS A 73 5.45 3.07 -15.43
CA LYS A 73 5.69 3.65 -16.76
C LYS A 73 4.76 3.02 -17.81
N TYR A 74 4.57 1.71 -17.75
CA TYR A 74 3.66 0.99 -18.64
C TYR A 74 2.18 1.27 -18.33
N GLU A 75 1.80 1.52 -17.09
CA GLU A 75 0.45 1.92 -16.72
C GLU A 75 0.07 3.32 -17.23
N VAL A 76 1.06 4.20 -17.45
CA VAL A 76 0.82 5.52 -18.04
C VAL A 76 0.77 5.46 -19.57
N LYS A 77 1.77 4.81 -20.20
CA LYS A 77 2.02 4.87 -21.66
C LYS A 77 1.68 3.60 -22.42
N GLY A 78 1.47 2.48 -21.73
CA GLY A 78 1.32 1.16 -22.33
C GLY A 78 -0.01 0.94 -23.05
N ARG A 79 0.03 0.01 -24.01
CA ARG A 79 -1.14 -0.40 -24.83
C ARG A 79 -2.31 -0.89 -23.97
N TYR A 80 -2.01 -1.58 -22.87
CA TYR A 80 -3.00 -2.19 -21.99
C TYR A 80 -3.23 -1.43 -20.67
N LYS A 81 -2.89 -0.12 -20.64
CA LYS A 81 -3.00 0.71 -19.44
C LYS A 81 -4.34 0.62 -18.71
N LYS A 82 -5.46 0.54 -19.43
CA LYS A 82 -6.81 0.45 -18.83
C LYS A 82 -6.98 -0.82 -18.00
N LEU A 83 -6.43 -1.94 -18.46
CA LEU A 83 -6.50 -3.22 -17.74
C LEU A 83 -5.63 -3.19 -16.48
N LEU A 84 -4.42 -2.61 -16.56
CA LEU A 84 -3.55 -2.49 -15.40
C LEU A 84 -4.12 -1.56 -14.34
N ARG A 85 -4.72 -0.42 -14.73
CA ARG A 85 -5.42 0.47 -13.80
C ARG A 85 -6.58 -0.24 -13.11
N ARG A 86 -7.33 -1.06 -13.86
CA ARG A 86 -8.40 -1.89 -13.28
C ARG A 86 -7.84 -2.93 -12.31
N ALA A 87 -6.70 -3.53 -12.62
CA ALA A 87 -6.04 -4.49 -11.74
C ALA A 87 -5.51 -3.81 -10.46
N ARG A 88 -4.91 -2.62 -10.57
CA ARG A 88 -4.50 -1.79 -9.44
C ARG A 88 -5.70 -1.46 -8.54
N LEU A 89 -6.82 -1.06 -9.13
CA LEU A 89 -8.05 -0.78 -8.38
C LEU A 89 -8.55 -2.02 -7.61
N ARG A 90 -8.42 -3.22 -8.17
CA ARG A 90 -8.75 -4.46 -7.44
C ARG A 90 -7.82 -4.70 -6.26
N VAL A 91 -6.53 -4.39 -6.39
CA VAL A 91 -5.57 -4.47 -5.26
C VAL A 91 -5.97 -3.46 -4.18
N GLU A 92 -6.28 -2.22 -4.55
CA GLU A 92 -6.74 -1.18 -3.61
C GLU A 92 -8.01 -1.61 -2.86
N LEU A 93 -8.99 -2.19 -3.56
CA LEU A 93 -10.22 -2.72 -2.95
C LEU A 93 -9.93 -3.78 -1.87
N GLU A 94 -8.97 -4.68 -2.09
CA GLU A 94 -8.60 -5.69 -1.10
C GLU A 94 -7.95 -5.08 0.14
N TYR A 95 -7.13 -4.04 -0.03
CA TYR A 95 -6.57 -3.30 1.10
C TYR A 95 -7.63 -2.48 1.83
N GLU A 96 -8.58 -1.87 1.11
CA GLU A 96 -9.70 -1.16 1.70
C GLU A 96 -10.54 -2.08 2.59
N LYS A 97 -10.85 -3.30 2.13
CA LYS A 97 -11.51 -4.31 2.98
C LYS A 97 -10.72 -4.63 4.24
N ARG A 98 -9.38 -4.72 4.16
CA ARG A 98 -8.52 -4.94 5.33
C ARG A 98 -8.46 -3.76 6.27
N VAL A 99 -8.63 -2.53 5.79
CA VAL A 99 -8.73 -1.35 6.66
C VAL A 99 -9.96 -1.44 7.58
N LEU A 100 -11.03 -2.11 7.14
CA LEU A 100 -12.22 -2.32 7.97
C LEU A 100 -12.05 -3.44 9.01
N GLN A 101 -10.96 -4.18 8.97
CA GLN A 101 -10.67 -5.29 9.89
C GLN A 101 -9.79 -4.84 11.06
N GLN A 102 -9.55 -5.78 11.98
CA GLN A 102 -8.63 -5.56 13.10
C GLN A 102 -7.20 -5.33 12.59
N ALA A 103 -6.50 -4.35 13.15
CA ALA A 103 -5.14 -3.92 12.76
C ALA A 103 -4.99 -3.34 11.33
N PRO A 104 -5.61 -2.20 11.02
CA PRO A 104 -5.60 -1.60 9.68
C PRO A 104 -4.28 -0.89 9.30
N THR A 105 -3.35 -0.73 10.23
CA THR A 105 -2.13 0.09 10.05
C THR A 105 -1.33 -0.30 8.80
N GLY A 106 -1.16 -1.60 8.56
CA GLY A 106 -0.45 -2.09 7.37
C GLY A 106 -1.20 -1.78 6.06
N ALA A 107 -2.52 -1.93 6.06
CA ALA A 107 -3.35 -1.62 4.90
C ALA A 107 -3.36 -0.12 4.57
N ILE A 108 -3.45 0.73 5.60
CA ILE A 108 -3.35 2.20 5.47
C ILE A 108 -1.98 2.59 4.90
N PHE A 109 -0.89 1.99 5.40
CA PHE A 109 0.46 2.24 4.88
C PHE A 109 0.53 1.91 3.38
N VAL A 110 0.06 0.73 2.98
CA VAL A 110 0.05 0.33 1.56
C VAL A 110 -0.78 1.29 0.72
N LEU A 111 -2.00 1.63 1.13
CA LEU A 111 -2.85 2.60 0.40
C LEU A 111 -2.16 3.96 0.23
N LYS A 112 -1.46 4.45 1.26
CA LYS A 112 -0.63 5.66 1.15
C LYS A 112 0.47 5.51 0.11
N THR A 113 1.17 4.38 0.06
CA THR A 113 2.17 4.11 -0.99
C THR A 113 1.59 3.99 -2.40
N LEU A 114 0.29 3.71 -2.52
CA LEU A 114 -0.45 3.67 -3.78
C LEU A 114 -0.99 5.04 -4.21
N GLY A 115 -0.79 6.07 -3.39
CA GLY A 115 -1.16 7.46 -3.70
C GLY A 115 -2.39 7.96 -2.95
N TRP A 116 -2.95 7.19 -2.01
CA TRP A 116 -4.04 7.69 -1.16
C TRP A 116 -3.51 8.73 -0.18
N THR A 117 -4.11 9.92 -0.20
CA THR A 117 -3.73 11.02 0.70
C THR A 117 -4.87 11.30 1.67
N ASP A 118 -4.52 11.49 2.94
CA ASP A 118 -5.47 11.97 3.93
C ASP A 118 -5.78 13.46 3.68
N LYS A 119 -7.05 13.85 3.83
CA LYS A 119 -7.54 15.21 3.53
C LYS A 119 -6.95 16.28 4.46
N SER A 120 -6.31 15.89 5.56
CA SER A 120 -5.62 16.78 6.48
C SER A 120 -4.34 17.42 5.91
N ALA A 121 -3.82 16.93 4.79
CA ALA A 121 -2.74 17.58 4.05
C ALA A 121 -3.25 18.73 3.15
N LEU A 122 -4.06 19.62 3.71
CA LEU A 122 -4.21 20.95 3.13
C LEU A 122 -2.82 21.58 3.14
N LYS A 123 -2.27 21.78 1.95
CA LYS A 123 -1.04 22.52 1.72
C LYS A 123 -1.11 23.80 2.54
N GLN A 124 -0.36 23.87 3.63
CA GLN A 124 0.05 25.15 4.17
C GLN A 124 0.87 25.77 3.04
N SER A 125 0.21 26.55 2.19
CA SER A 125 0.88 27.47 1.31
C SER A 125 1.71 28.34 2.25
N GLN A 126 3.00 28.05 2.34
CA GLN A 126 3.95 28.91 3.03
C GLN A 126 3.99 30.20 2.22
N ALA A 127 2.99 31.06 2.41
CA ALA A 127 3.16 32.47 2.19
C ALA A 127 4.36 32.84 3.08
N THR A 128 5.49 33.12 2.45
CA THR A 128 6.73 33.51 3.11
C THR A 128 6.47 34.82 3.85
N LYS A 129 5.93 34.73 5.07
CA LYS A 129 5.79 35.87 5.96
C LYS A 129 7.21 36.23 6.38
N LYS A 130 7.77 37.27 5.77
CA LYS A 130 9.02 37.88 6.23
C LYS A 130 8.80 38.35 7.66
N LEU A 131 9.38 37.64 8.63
CA LEU A 131 9.43 38.09 10.01
C LEU A 131 10.41 39.28 10.06
N ARG A 132 9.93 40.46 10.42
CA ARG A 132 10.79 41.59 10.78
C ARG A 132 11.14 41.43 12.25
N ILE A 133 12.43 41.27 12.53
CA ILE A 133 12.98 41.28 13.88
C ILE A 133 13.57 42.67 14.06
N GLU A 134 13.01 43.46 14.97
CA GLU A 134 13.57 44.74 15.39
C GLU A 134 14.23 44.54 16.75
N ILE A 135 15.52 44.88 16.84
CA ILE A 135 16.25 44.88 18.11
C ILE A 135 15.93 46.22 18.77
N VAL A 136 15.09 46.20 19.79
CA VAL A 136 14.86 47.36 20.65
C VAL A 136 15.91 47.30 21.75
N ASP A 137 16.88 48.21 21.71
CA ASP A 137 17.88 48.36 22.75
C ASP A 137 17.21 48.99 23.98
N ALA A 138 16.57 48.16 24.81
CA ALA A 138 15.90 48.57 26.04
C ALA A 138 16.89 48.67 27.22
N GLY A 139 18.14 49.03 26.95
CA GLY A 139 19.17 49.27 27.95
C GLY A 139 19.24 50.76 28.33
N PRO A 140 19.57 51.11 29.58
CA PRO A 140 19.86 52.49 29.94
C PRO A 140 21.02 53.03 29.10
N ALA A 141 20.96 54.30 28.71
CA ALA A 141 22.00 54.94 27.89
C ALA A 141 23.36 54.74 28.55
N ILE A 142 24.28 54.08 27.84
CA ILE A 142 25.63 53.84 28.33
C ILE A 142 26.29 55.21 28.54
N ALA A 143 26.71 55.49 29.78
CA ALA A 143 27.41 56.73 30.08
C ALA A 143 28.72 56.78 29.26
N PRO A 144 28.98 57.88 28.53
CA PRO A 144 30.18 57.99 27.69
C PRO A 144 31.47 58.12 28.53
N SER A 145 31.36 58.39 29.83
CA SER A 145 32.49 58.51 30.75
C SER A 145 32.13 57.96 32.14
N GLU A 146 33.14 57.44 32.86
CA GLU A 146 32.99 56.86 34.20
C GLU A 146 32.50 57.88 35.25
N LYS A 147 32.64 59.19 34.98
CA LYS A 147 32.20 60.27 35.89
C LYS A 147 30.70 60.57 35.82
N ASP A 148 30.01 60.09 34.79
CA ASP A 148 28.57 60.37 34.57
C ASP A 148 27.67 59.20 35.00
N VAL A 149 28.24 58.17 35.64
CA VAL A 149 27.46 57.10 36.26
C VAL A 149 26.99 57.60 37.63
N ALA A 150 25.67 57.80 37.78
CA ALA A 150 25.07 58.07 39.08
C ALA A 150 25.34 56.87 40.02
N MET A 151 25.92 57.11 41.19
CA MET A 151 26.08 56.10 42.25
C MET A 151 24.74 55.68 42.83
#